data_AF-A0A3S2PRL2-F1
#
_entry.id   AF-A0A3S2PRL2-F1
#
_cell.length_a   1.000
_cell.length_b   1.000
_cell.length_c   1.000
_cell.angle_alpha   90.00
_cell.angle_beta   90.00
_cell.angle_gamma   90.00
#
_symmetry.space_group_name_H-M   'P 1'
#
loop_
_entity.id
_entity.type
_entity.pdbx_description
1 polymer ?
#
loop_
_entity_poly.entity_id
_entity_poly.type
_entity_poly.pdbx_seq_one_letter_code
_entity_poly.pdbx_strand_id
1 'polypeptide(L)'
;MSEMLCRWLNQELQLSKVVGMNSIATDFSNGYLIGEILHKYKLQDDFNKFLEKNTSISKVNNFMRLEPTLKLLGISFNMNIAQDLMQEKQSVAAHLLFQLYDALKKRKSPEVNRSLMEVEQPRAEANLYRRERKIYSYRLPQVMKRDADLKLQLYSDKHHRFKERTVGRERLQIKSRLNTQDEKITRNTDKATDIHLPKPPYRVSPLKMKRRQQQIQDEAKRVQD
;
A
#
# COMPACT_ATOMS: atom_id res chain seq x y z
N MET A 1 12.81 19.18 11.17
CA MET A 1 11.34 19.37 11.04
C MET A 1 10.54 18.34 11.83
N SER A 2 10.84 17.04 11.70
CA SER A 2 10.02 15.98 12.32
C SER A 2 10.05 15.93 13.85
N GLU A 3 11.18 16.25 14.50
CA GLU A 3 11.30 16.22 15.97
C GLU A 3 10.46 17.32 16.64
N MET A 4 10.47 18.52 16.07
CA MET A 4 9.64 19.64 16.54
C MET A 4 8.15 19.30 16.49
N LEU A 5 7.70 18.67 15.40
CA LEU A 5 6.32 18.21 15.27
C LEU A 5 5.99 17.13 16.32
N CYS A 6 6.87 16.14 16.51
CA CYS A 6 6.65 15.11 17.53
C CYS A 6 6.59 15.71 18.94
N ARG A 7 7.45 16.70 19.24
CA ARG A 7 7.42 17.43 20.50
C ARG A 7 6.09 18.17 20.69
N TRP A 8 5.65 18.92 19.68
CA TRP A 8 4.38 19.64 19.71
C TRP A 8 3.19 18.69 19.93
N LEU A 9 3.13 17.60 19.17
CA LEU A 9 2.03 16.63 19.25
C LEU A 9 2.00 15.89 20.59
N ASN A 10 3.15 15.42 21.06
CA ASN A 10 3.21 14.55 22.24
C ASN A 10 3.31 15.31 23.56
N GLN A 11 4.05 16.42 23.61
CA GLN A 11 4.31 17.15 24.86
C GLN A 11 3.37 18.34 25.05
N GLU A 12 3.16 19.14 24.00
CA GLU A 12 2.31 20.32 24.11
C GLU A 12 0.83 19.97 23.99
N LEU A 13 0.45 19.23 22.95
CA LEU A 13 -0.95 18.86 22.74
C LEU A 13 -1.36 17.63 23.53
N GLN A 14 -0.42 16.71 23.83
CA GLN A 14 -0.70 15.45 24.52
C GLN A 14 -1.87 14.72 23.85
N LEU A 15 -1.68 14.33 22.59
CA LEU A 15 -2.66 13.54 21.85
C LEU A 15 -2.92 12.20 22.54
N SER A 16 -4.07 11.59 22.23
CA SER A 16 -4.44 10.28 22.78
C SER A 16 -3.45 9.17 22.42
N LYS A 17 -2.67 9.37 21.35
CA LYS A 17 -1.63 8.45 20.88
C LYS A 17 -0.29 9.17 20.77
N VAL A 18 0.76 8.51 21.24
CA VAL A 18 2.14 8.96 21.05
C VAL A 18 2.55 8.77 19.59
N VAL A 19 2.94 9.87 18.93
CA VAL A 19 3.35 9.90 17.52
C VAL A 19 4.87 9.82 17.42
N GLY A 20 5.38 8.85 16.65
CA GLY A 20 6.80 8.76 16.30
C GLY A 20 7.09 9.35 14.92
N MET A 21 8.34 9.73 14.67
CA MET A 21 8.77 10.31 13.37
C MET A 21 8.48 9.39 12.18
N ASN A 22 8.63 8.08 12.37
CA ASN A 22 8.43 7.09 11.30
C ASN A 22 6.96 6.64 11.19
N SER A 23 6.11 6.97 12.16
CA SER A 23 4.71 6.57 12.19
C SER A 23 3.75 7.68 11.77
N ILE A 24 4.24 8.89 11.46
CA ILE A 24 3.42 10.04 11.06
C ILE A 24 2.42 9.68 9.97
N ALA A 25 2.84 9.07 8.85
CA ALA A 25 1.91 8.69 7.80
C ALA A 25 0.81 7.76 8.32
N THR A 26 1.19 6.68 8.99
CA THR A 26 0.27 5.65 9.46
C THR A 26 -0.70 6.19 10.49
N ASP A 27 -0.19 6.94 11.48
CA ASP A 27 -0.97 7.47 12.60
C ASP A 27 -1.99 8.53 12.15
N PHE A 28 -1.62 9.34 11.16
CA PHE A 28 -2.49 10.40 10.64
C PHE A 28 -3.35 9.97 9.44
N SER A 29 -3.12 8.78 8.88
CA SER A 29 -3.87 8.26 7.73
C SER A 29 -5.37 8.08 7.99
N ASN A 30 -5.78 8.00 9.25
CA ASN A 30 -7.17 7.89 9.63
C ASN A 30 -7.89 9.24 9.72
N GLY A 31 -7.14 10.34 9.86
CA GLY A 31 -7.69 11.67 10.10
C GLY A 31 -8.18 11.92 11.54
N TYR A 32 -8.32 10.89 12.38
CA TYR A 32 -8.75 11.05 13.77
C TYR A 32 -7.83 11.99 14.57
N LEU A 33 -6.52 11.77 14.53
CA LEU A 33 -5.55 12.61 15.24
C LEU A 33 -5.54 14.06 14.73
N ILE A 34 -5.81 14.29 13.44
CA ILE A 34 -5.99 15.67 12.90
C ILE A 34 -7.23 16.31 13.54
N GLY A 35 -8.31 15.54 13.65
CA GLY A 35 -9.53 15.99 14.33
C GLY A 35 -9.28 16.33 15.79
N GLU A 36 -8.47 15.53 16.47
CA GLU A 36 -8.11 15.74 17.87
C GLU A 36 -7.29 17.03 18.04
N ILE A 37 -6.30 17.27 17.16
CA ILE A 37 -5.54 18.52 17.15
C ILE A 37 -6.52 19.71 17.04
N LEU A 38 -7.38 19.71 16.02
CA LEU A 38 -8.33 20.80 15.81
C LEU A 38 -9.31 20.97 16.99
N HIS A 39 -9.74 19.87 17.61
CA HIS A 39 -10.60 19.91 18.78
C HIS A 39 -9.90 20.52 20.00
N LYS A 40 -8.61 20.22 20.24
CA LYS A 40 -7.82 20.84 21.31
C LYS A 40 -7.69 22.36 21.13
N TYR A 41 -7.69 22.85 19.89
CA TYR A 41 -7.76 24.28 19.56
C TYR A 41 -9.19 24.84 19.47
N LYS A 42 -10.24 24.06 19.82
CA LYS A 42 -11.66 24.45 19.75
C LYS A 42 -12.13 24.88 18.35
N LEU A 43 -11.60 24.21 17.33
CA LEU A 43 -11.92 24.42 15.90
C LEU A 43 -12.73 23.26 15.29
N GLN A 44 -13.00 22.20 16.07
CA GLN A 44 -13.77 21.04 15.62
C GLN A 44 -14.73 20.59 16.72
N ASP A 45 -15.95 21.11 16.72
CA ASP A 45 -16.95 20.88 17.79
C ASP A 45 -17.61 19.49 17.70
N ASP A 46 -17.64 18.89 16.52
CA ASP A 46 -18.22 17.56 16.28
C ASP A 46 -17.18 16.44 16.33
N PHE A 47 -16.09 16.64 17.09
CA PHE A 47 -15.05 15.63 17.25
C PHE A 47 -15.60 14.29 17.78
N ASN A 48 -16.68 14.33 18.57
CA ASN A 48 -17.42 13.14 19.01
C ASN A 48 -17.99 12.28 17.86
N LYS A 49 -18.07 12.80 16.63
CA LYS A 49 -18.51 12.07 15.43
C LYS A 49 -17.34 11.51 14.61
N PHE A 50 -16.10 11.69 15.06
CA PHE A 50 -14.93 11.07 14.46
C PHE A 50 -14.82 9.61 14.90
N LEU A 51 -14.30 8.78 14.01
CA LEU A 51 -14.19 7.34 14.22
C LEU A 51 -12.72 6.93 14.22
N GLU A 52 -12.22 6.46 15.36
CA GLU A 52 -10.82 6.02 15.50
C GLU A 52 -10.51 4.72 14.75
N LYS A 53 -11.54 3.89 14.47
CA LYS A 53 -11.37 2.62 13.77
C LYS A 53 -10.69 2.84 12.42
N ASN A 54 -9.69 2.02 12.10
CA ASN A 54 -8.97 2.12 10.83
C ASN A 54 -9.69 1.42 9.67
N THR A 55 -10.89 1.89 9.34
CA THR A 55 -11.71 1.41 8.21
C THR A 55 -11.80 2.46 7.12
N SER A 56 -11.95 2.05 5.86
CA SER A 56 -12.18 2.98 4.74
C SER A 56 -13.32 3.97 5.02
N ILE A 57 -14.43 3.49 5.59
CA ILE A 57 -15.59 4.31 5.96
C ILE A 57 -15.23 5.34 7.04
N SER A 58 -14.50 4.94 8.08
CA SER A 58 -14.03 5.86 9.12
C SER A 58 -13.13 6.95 8.55
N LYS A 59 -12.15 6.58 7.69
CA LYS A 59 -11.24 7.53 7.06
C LYS A 59 -12.04 8.58 6.28
N VAL A 60 -12.97 8.14 5.42
CA VAL A 60 -13.82 9.04 4.62
C VAL A 60 -14.64 9.97 5.51
N ASN A 61 -15.30 9.45 6.56
CA ASN A 61 -16.04 10.28 7.51
C ASN A 61 -15.16 11.36 8.15
N ASN A 62 -13.98 10.97 8.63
CA ASN A 62 -13.08 11.87 9.33
C ASN A 62 -12.57 12.97 8.38
N PHE A 63 -12.05 12.62 7.19
CA PHE A 63 -11.53 13.63 6.26
C PHE A 63 -12.61 14.56 5.69
N MET A 64 -13.85 14.08 5.52
CA MET A 64 -14.96 14.97 5.14
C MET A 64 -15.27 16.01 6.22
N ARG A 65 -15.12 15.66 7.51
CA ARG A 65 -15.32 16.60 8.63
C ARG A 65 -14.16 17.56 8.83
N LEU A 66 -12.94 17.15 8.48
CA LEU A 66 -11.75 17.98 8.57
C LEU A 66 -11.72 19.08 7.52
N GLU A 67 -12.20 18.78 6.32
CA GLU A 67 -12.01 19.65 5.16
C GLU A 67 -12.50 21.09 5.38
N PRO A 68 -13.70 21.36 5.94
CA PRO A 68 -14.18 22.73 6.11
C PRO A 68 -13.27 23.53 7.04
N THR A 69 -12.85 22.92 8.15
CA THR A 69 -11.96 23.56 9.13
C THR A 69 -10.58 23.82 8.55
N LEU A 70 -10.02 22.87 7.77
CA LEU A 70 -8.72 23.05 7.12
C LEU A 70 -8.76 24.18 6.09
N LYS A 71 -9.82 24.25 5.28
CA LYS A 71 -9.99 25.32 4.29
C LYS A 71 -10.02 26.70 4.94
N LEU A 72 -10.68 26.83 6.10
CA LEU A 72 -10.73 28.09 6.86
C LEU A 72 -9.40 28.49 7.49
N LEU A 73 -8.55 27.52 7.81
CA LEU A 73 -7.18 27.79 8.21
C LEU A 73 -6.28 28.21 7.04
N GLY A 74 -6.84 28.35 5.82
CA GLY A 74 -6.09 28.66 4.61
C GLY A 74 -5.33 27.46 4.04
N ILE A 75 -5.62 26.25 4.52
CA ILE A 75 -4.96 25.03 4.09
C ILE A 75 -5.75 24.45 2.90
N SER A 76 -5.09 24.35 1.75
CA SER A 76 -5.68 23.71 0.57
C SER A 76 -5.82 22.21 0.81
N PHE A 77 -7.03 21.77 1.13
CA PHE A 77 -7.34 20.37 1.37
C PHE A 77 -8.37 19.87 0.34
N ASN A 78 -7.92 19.01 -0.57
CA ASN A 78 -8.75 18.45 -1.62
C ASN A 78 -8.82 16.93 -1.56
N MET A 79 -9.64 16.33 -2.42
CA MET A 79 -9.86 14.89 -2.46
C MET A 79 -8.56 14.08 -2.73
N ASN A 80 -7.65 14.60 -3.55
CA ASN A 80 -6.39 13.92 -3.86
C ASN A 80 -5.47 13.86 -2.63
N ILE A 81 -5.37 14.98 -1.89
CA ILE A 81 -4.62 15.04 -0.63
C ILE A 81 -5.21 14.08 0.40
N ALA A 82 -6.55 14.04 0.53
CA ALA A 82 -7.22 13.09 1.41
C ALA A 82 -6.89 11.64 1.03
N GLN A 83 -6.96 11.29 -0.25
CA GLN A 83 -6.61 9.94 -0.73
C GLN A 83 -5.14 9.59 -0.45
N ASP A 84 -4.23 10.53 -0.69
CA ASP A 84 -2.80 10.34 -0.45
C ASP A 84 -2.47 10.12 1.03
N LEU A 85 -3.17 10.83 1.93
CA LEU A 85 -3.08 10.60 3.38
C LEU A 85 -3.64 9.23 3.77
N MET A 86 -4.78 8.84 3.20
CA MET A 86 -5.39 7.53 3.46
C MET A 86 -4.48 6.38 3.02
N GLN A 87 -3.67 6.59 1.98
CA GLN A 87 -2.65 5.68 1.45
C GLN A 87 -1.30 5.77 2.18
N GLU A 88 -1.22 6.52 3.29
CA GLU A 88 -0.02 6.62 4.12
C GLU A 88 1.19 7.22 3.36
N LYS A 89 0.95 8.14 2.44
CA LYS A 89 2.05 8.86 1.77
C LYS A 89 2.75 9.79 2.77
N GLN A 90 3.97 9.42 3.16
CA GLN A 90 4.77 10.13 4.16
C GLN A 90 4.96 11.62 3.88
N SER A 91 5.25 11.98 2.63
CA SER A 91 5.48 13.39 2.24
C SER A 91 4.22 14.24 2.45
N VAL A 92 3.05 13.71 2.09
CA VAL A 92 1.77 14.42 2.19
C VAL A 92 1.36 14.58 3.65
N ALA A 93 1.50 13.53 4.47
CA ALA A 93 1.22 13.59 5.90
C ALA A 93 2.10 14.61 6.63
N ALA A 94 3.41 14.56 6.39
CA ALA A 94 4.35 15.49 7.00
C ALA A 94 4.09 16.95 6.56
N HIS A 95 3.79 17.17 5.28
CA HIS A 95 3.51 18.50 4.75
C HIS A 95 2.23 19.10 5.33
N LEU A 96 1.14 18.33 5.38
CA LEU A 96 -0.12 18.79 5.98
C LEU A 96 0.05 19.12 7.47
N LEU A 97 0.76 18.28 8.22
CA LEU A 97 1.02 18.53 9.64
C LEU A 97 1.85 19.78 9.87
N PHE A 98 2.82 20.05 9.00
CA PHE A 98 3.60 21.28 9.08
C PHE A 98 2.73 22.52 8.78
N GLN A 99 1.88 22.46 7.76
CA GLN A 99 0.93 23.55 7.46
C GLN A 99 -0.01 23.78 8.65
N LEU A 100 -0.51 22.71 9.27
CA LEU A 100 -1.36 22.79 10.44
C LEU A 100 -0.62 23.40 11.64
N TYR A 101 0.62 22.94 11.89
CA TYR A 101 1.49 23.50 12.93
C TYR A 101 1.67 25.01 12.75
N ASP A 102 2.02 25.46 11.54
CA ASP A 102 2.25 26.88 11.26
C ASP A 102 0.96 27.72 11.38
N ALA A 103 -0.15 27.22 10.80
CA ALA A 103 -1.44 27.88 10.87
C ALA A 103 -1.98 28.02 12.31
N LEU A 104 -1.71 27.03 13.16
CA LEU A 104 -2.15 27.03 14.55
C LEU A 104 -1.18 27.75 15.48
N LYS A 105 0.14 27.72 15.26
CA LYS A 105 1.11 28.44 16.11
C LYS A 105 1.06 29.96 15.93
N LYS A 106 0.73 30.43 14.73
CA LYS A 106 0.46 31.86 14.47
C LYS A 106 -0.74 32.38 15.27
N ARG A 107 -1.65 31.48 15.66
CA ARG A 107 -2.83 31.76 16.48
C ARG A 107 -2.51 31.32 17.91
N LYS A 108 -1.95 32.22 18.73
CA LYS A 108 -1.40 31.95 20.08
C LYS A 108 -2.22 30.92 20.91
N SER A 109 -1.49 30.17 21.73
CA SER A 109 -1.85 29.01 22.57
C SER A 109 -3.32 28.88 23.06
N PRO A 110 -3.80 27.64 23.28
CA PRO A 110 -5.16 27.37 23.80
C PRO A 110 -5.46 27.99 25.18
N GLU A 111 -4.45 28.52 25.88
CA GLU A 111 -4.61 29.19 27.18
C GLU A 111 -4.86 30.71 27.08
N VAL A 112 -4.57 31.38 25.95
CA VAL A 112 -4.52 32.86 25.88
C VAL A 112 -5.69 33.52 25.14
N ASN A 113 -6.58 32.78 24.47
CA ASN A 113 -7.61 33.41 23.64
C ASN A 113 -8.93 33.69 24.37
N ARG A 114 -8.91 34.76 25.18
CA ARG A 114 -10.11 35.55 25.60
C ARG A 114 -10.67 36.41 24.45
N SER A 115 -10.00 36.48 23.30
CA SER A 115 -10.49 37.17 22.09
C SER A 115 -11.33 36.22 21.23
N LEU A 116 -12.59 36.04 21.63
CA LEU A 116 -13.58 35.21 20.94
C LEU A 116 -14.10 35.85 19.63
N MET A 117 -13.63 37.05 19.26
CA MET A 117 -14.22 37.84 18.18
C MET A 117 -13.73 37.41 16.78
N GLU A 118 -12.53 36.84 16.65
CA GLU A 118 -11.96 36.41 15.35
C GLU A 118 -12.26 34.93 15.04
N VAL A 119 -12.81 34.18 16.00
CA VAL A 119 -13.12 32.74 15.86
C VAL A 119 -14.57 32.53 15.38
N GLU A 120 -15.47 33.47 15.64
CA GLU A 120 -16.88 33.40 15.22
C GLU A 120 -17.05 33.43 13.69
N GLN A 121 -16.28 34.27 12.98
CA GLN A 121 -16.35 34.37 11.51
C GLN A 121 -15.96 33.07 10.80
N PRO A 122 -14.81 32.43 11.09
CA PRO A 122 -14.47 31.13 10.52
C PRO A 122 -15.41 30.01 10.96
N ARG A 123 -15.88 30.00 12.21
CA ARG A 123 -16.79 28.96 12.72
C ARG A 123 -18.15 28.95 12.01
N ALA A 124 -18.74 30.12 11.79
CA ALA A 124 -20.02 30.23 11.08
C ALA A 124 -19.87 29.74 9.63
N GLU A 125 -18.80 30.15 8.95
CA GLU A 125 -18.49 29.69 7.59
C GLU A 125 -18.23 28.18 7.53
N ALA A 126 -17.52 27.59 8.49
CA ALA A 126 -17.26 26.14 8.55
C ALA A 126 -18.56 25.35 8.53
N ASN A 127 -19.51 25.79 9.35
CA ASN A 127 -20.80 25.14 9.52
C ASN A 127 -21.70 25.33 8.28
N LEU A 128 -21.59 26.46 7.58
CA LEU A 128 -22.24 26.68 6.28
C LEU A 128 -21.64 25.78 5.18
N TYR A 129 -20.31 25.77 5.01
CA TYR A 129 -19.62 24.92 4.02
C TYR A 129 -19.79 23.42 4.28
N ARG A 130 -19.91 23.02 5.55
CA ARG A 130 -20.19 21.63 5.96
C ARG A 130 -21.56 21.15 5.47
N ARG A 131 -22.56 22.04 5.38
CA ARG A 131 -23.93 21.68 5.00
C ARG A 131 -24.09 21.36 3.50
N GLU A 132 -23.17 21.81 2.65
CA GLU A 132 -23.36 21.80 1.19
C GLU A 132 -22.65 20.65 0.42
N ARG A 133 -21.90 19.75 1.07
CA ARG A 133 -21.06 18.78 0.33
C ARG A 133 -21.73 17.45 0.01
N LYS A 134 -22.21 17.35 -1.23
CA LYS A 134 -22.61 16.08 -1.85
C LYS A 134 -21.45 15.35 -2.55
N ILE A 135 -20.56 16.06 -3.25
CA ILE A 135 -19.54 15.46 -4.15
C ILE A 135 -18.51 14.58 -3.42
N TYR A 136 -18.03 15.02 -2.25
CA TYR A 136 -17.06 14.26 -1.45
C TYR A 136 -17.66 12.94 -0.93
N SER A 137 -18.94 12.95 -0.54
CA SER A 137 -19.63 11.76 0.00
C SER A 137 -19.77 10.64 -1.03
N TYR A 138 -19.95 10.98 -2.31
CA TYR A 138 -20.16 9.99 -3.38
C TYR A 138 -18.85 9.45 -3.95
N ARG A 139 -17.79 10.28 -4.05
CA ARG A 139 -16.57 9.90 -4.78
C ARG A 139 -15.49 9.28 -3.90
N LEU A 140 -15.32 9.72 -2.66
CA LEU A 140 -14.30 9.15 -1.76
C LEU A 140 -14.48 7.66 -1.46
N PRO A 141 -15.71 7.17 -1.21
CA PRO A 141 -15.95 5.73 -1.04
C PRO A 141 -15.73 4.90 -2.31
N GLN A 142 -15.83 5.50 -3.51
CA GLN A 142 -15.64 4.79 -4.79
C GLN A 142 -14.16 4.56 -5.13
N VAL A 143 -13.28 5.42 -4.63
CA VAL A 143 -11.83 5.36 -4.93
C VAL A 143 -11.08 4.46 -3.94
N MET A 144 -11.65 4.20 -2.77
CA MET A 144 -11.08 3.30 -1.77
C MET A 144 -11.60 1.87 -1.97
N LYS A 145 -10.70 0.88 -2.00
CA LYS A 145 -11.10 -0.53 -1.88
C LYS A 145 -11.75 -0.73 -0.52
N ARG A 146 -12.93 -1.39 -0.49
CA ARG A 146 -13.59 -1.68 0.78
C ARG A 146 -12.73 -2.62 1.61
N ASP A 147 -12.86 -2.56 2.93
CA ASP A 147 -12.08 -3.41 3.84
C ASP A 147 -12.32 -4.91 3.57
N ALA A 148 -13.52 -5.28 3.14
CA ALA A 148 -13.85 -6.64 2.72
C ALA A 148 -13.07 -7.05 1.46
N ASP A 149 -12.95 -6.15 0.49
CA ASP A 149 -12.21 -6.39 -0.77
C ASP A 149 -10.71 -6.53 -0.50
N LEU A 150 -10.16 -5.70 0.40
CA LEU A 150 -8.78 -5.81 0.87
C LEU A 150 -8.52 -7.16 1.54
N LYS A 151 -9.42 -7.62 2.43
CA LYS A 151 -9.32 -8.94 3.07
C LYS A 151 -9.42 -10.07 2.04
N LEU A 152 -10.33 -9.97 1.09
CA LEU A 152 -10.50 -10.98 0.03
C LEU A 152 -9.26 -11.06 -0.86
N GLN A 153 -8.68 -9.92 -1.25
CA GLN A 153 -7.44 -9.87 -2.01
C GLN A 153 -6.29 -10.49 -1.22
N LEU A 154 -6.16 -10.17 0.07
CA LEU A 154 -5.14 -10.76 0.94
C LEU A 154 -5.28 -12.28 1.06
N TYR A 155 -6.52 -12.79 1.12
CA TYR A 155 -6.81 -14.22 1.14
C TYR A 155 -6.46 -14.88 -0.20
N SER A 156 -6.87 -14.26 -1.33
CA SER A 156 -6.55 -14.73 -2.67
C SER A 156 -5.05 -14.80 -2.92
N ASP A 157 -4.29 -13.77 -2.51
CA ASP A 157 -2.83 -13.73 -2.62
C ASP A 157 -2.16 -14.83 -1.79
N LYS A 158 -2.64 -15.06 -0.56
CA LYS A 158 -2.14 -16.17 0.28
C LYS A 158 -2.39 -17.52 -0.38
N HIS A 159 -3.58 -17.72 -0.96
CA HIS A 159 -3.93 -18.94 -1.68
C HIS A 159 -3.08 -19.15 -2.93
N HIS A 160 -2.86 -18.10 -3.73
CA HIS A 160 -1.97 -18.18 -4.89
C HIS A 160 -0.55 -18.56 -4.50
N ARG A 161 0.04 -17.88 -3.49
CA ARG A 161 1.38 -18.22 -2.99
C ARG A 161 1.47 -19.65 -2.45
N PHE A 162 0.42 -20.13 -1.79
CA PHE A 162 0.37 -21.51 -1.31
C PHE A 162 0.38 -22.50 -2.47
N LYS A 163 -0.48 -22.30 -3.48
CA LYS A 163 -0.52 -23.11 -4.70
C LYS A 163 0.82 -23.12 -5.43
N GLU A 164 1.44 -21.95 -5.61
CA GLU A 164 2.77 -21.84 -6.24
C GLU A 164 3.84 -22.63 -5.48
N ARG A 165 3.83 -22.59 -4.14
CA ARG A 165 4.75 -23.39 -3.32
C ARG A 165 4.51 -24.88 -3.45
N THR A 166 3.25 -25.30 -3.62
CA THR A 166 2.90 -26.72 -3.76
C THR A 166 3.37 -27.23 -5.12
N VAL A 167 3.04 -26.51 -6.20
CA VAL A 167 3.50 -26.80 -7.57
C VAL A 167 5.02 -26.75 -7.68
N GLY A 168 5.67 -25.81 -7.00
CA GLY A 168 7.14 -25.73 -6.93
C GLY A 168 7.77 -26.95 -6.28
N ARG A 169 7.18 -27.48 -5.19
CA ARG A 169 7.65 -28.70 -4.53
C ARG A 169 7.43 -29.95 -5.39
N GLU A 170 6.29 -30.05 -6.06
CA GLU A 170 6.01 -31.15 -7.01
C GLU A 170 7.00 -31.14 -8.17
N ARG A 171 7.28 -29.96 -8.76
CA ARG A 171 8.32 -29.80 -9.79
C ARG A 171 9.70 -30.26 -9.32
N LEU A 172 10.08 -29.90 -8.09
CA LEU A 172 11.36 -30.32 -7.51
C LEU A 172 11.42 -31.83 -7.27
N GLN A 173 10.31 -32.46 -6.82
CA GLN A 173 10.22 -33.90 -6.66
C GLN A 173 10.25 -34.65 -8.00
N ILE A 174 9.59 -34.13 -9.04
CA ILE A 174 9.64 -34.72 -10.38
C ILE A 174 11.06 -34.62 -10.94
N LYS A 175 11.72 -33.47 -10.77
CA LYS A 175 13.10 -33.26 -11.22
C LYS A 175 14.10 -34.17 -10.49
N SER A 176 13.94 -34.35 -9.17
CA SER A 176 14.81 -35.27 -8.43
C SER A 176 14.60 -36.74 -8.85
N ARG A 177 13.36 -37.16 -9.11
CA ARG A 177 13.06 -38.51 -9.63
C ARG A 177 13.64 -38.76 -11.02
N LEU A 178 13.54 -37.78 -11.93
CA LEU A 178 14.15 -37.85 -13.26
C LEU A 178 15.67 -37.98 -13.16
N ASN A 179 16.32 -37.13 -12.34
CA ASN A 179 17.76 -37.20 -12.12
C ASN A 179 18.20 -38.55 -11.52
N THR A 180 17.41 -39.12 -10.59
CA THR A 180 17.70 -40.42 -9.98
C THR A 180 17.56 -41.56 -10.99
N GLN A 181 16.67 -41.42 -11.97
CA GLN A 181 16.47 -42.39 -13.04
C GLN A 181 17.61 -42.33 -14.07
N ASP A 182 18.06 -41.12 -14.42
CA ASP A 182 19.23 -40.90 -15.26
C ASP A 182 20.50 -41.49 -14.61
N GLU A 183 20.70 -41.32 -13.30
CA GLU A 183 21.81 -41.93 -12.55
C GLU A 183 21.76 -43.46 -12.49
N LYS A 184 20.56 -44.06 -12.49
CA LYS A 184 20.41 -45.52 -12.54
C LYS A 184 20.68 -46.06 -13.95
N ILE A 185 20.30 -45.32 -14.99
CA ILE A 185 20.58 -45.68 -16.38
C ILE A 185 22.09 -45.64 -16.65
N THR A 186 22.81 -44.61 -16.18
CA THR A 186 24.29 -44.54 -16.32
C THR A 186 25.00 -45.66 -15.57
N ARG A 187 24.58 -45.98 -14.34
CA ARG A 187 25.17 -47.10 -13.58
C ARG A 187 24.89 -48.47 -14.21
N ASN A 188 23.77 -48.65 -14.89
CA ASN A 188 23.45 -49.90 -15.58
C ASN A 188 24.18 -50.03 -16.92
N THR A 189 24.50 -48.91 -17.59
CA THR A 189 25.37 -48.92 -18.79
C THR A 189 26.83 -49.22 -18.45
N ASP A 190 27.30 -48.82 -17.27
CA ASP A 190 28.66 -49.10 -16.80
C ASP A 190 28.85 -50.56 -16.34
N LYS A 191 27.75 -51.23 -15.94
CA LYS A 191 27.73 -52.65 -15.59
C LYS A 191 27.56 -53.59 -16.79
N ALA A 192 27.20 -53.06 -17.96
CA ALA A 192 26.98 -53.85 -19.18
C ALA A 192 28.23 -53.94 -20.08
N THR A 193 29.37 -53.38 -19.66
CA THR A 193 30.62 -53.34 -20.44
C THR A 193 31.56 -54.54 -20.25
N ASP A 194 31.18 -55.59 -19.51
CA ASP A 194 32.07 -56.73 -19.23
C ASP A 194 31.51 -58.10 -19.67
N ILE A 195 30.75 -58.17 -20.77
CA ILE A 195 30.53 -59.44 -21.48
C ILE A 195 30.58 -59.22 -23.01
N HIS A 196 31.50 -59.94 -23.63
CA HIS A 196 31.74 -60.07 -25.06
C HIS A 196 30.54 -60.72 -25.77
N LEU A 197 29.97 -60.08 -26.82
CA LEU A 197 29.46 -60.67 -28.09
C LEU A 197 28.89 -59.57 -29.04
N PRO A 198 28.62 -59.86 -30.33
CA PRO A 198 28.88 -58.96 -31.47
C PRO A 198 27.77 -57.94 -31.77
N LYS A 199 28.16 -56.94 -32.57
CA LYS A 199 27.41 -55.74 -33.01
C LYS A 199 25.91 -55.97 -33.32
N PRO A 200 25.00 -55.18 -32.70
CA PRO A 200 23.67 -54.90 -33.22
C PRO A 200 23.61 -53.55 -34.00
N PRO A 201 22.57 -53.33 -34.84
CA PRO A 201 22.60 -52.39 -35.95
C PRO A 201 22.25 -50.96 -35.51
N TYR A 202 22.96 -49.99 -36.11
CA TYR A 202 22.60 -48.57 -36.22
C TYR A 202 22.20 -47.82 -34.94
N ARG A 203 23.20 -47.35 -34.17
CA ARG A 203 23.05 -46.06 -33.49
C ARG A 203 23.20 -44.94 -34.53
N VAL A 204 22.16 -44.13 -34.70
CA VAL A 204 22.24 -42.92 -35.52
C VAL A 204 23.22 -41.95 -34.83
N SER A 205 24.35 -41.67 -35.48
CA SER A 205 25.44 -40.88 -34.91
C SER A 205 24.98 -39.45 -34.56
N PRO A 206 25.44 -38.86 -33.43
CA PRO A 206 25.07 -37.50 -32.99
C PRO A 206 25.29 -36.39 -34.03
N LEU A 207 26.18 -36.60 -35.02
CA LEU A 207 26.40 -35.68 -36.13
C LEU A 207 25.18 -35.52 -37.06
N LYS A 208 24.32 -36.55 -37.21
CA LYS A 208 23.15 -36.48 -38.10
C LYS A 208 22.00 -35.66 -37.49
N MET A 209 21.84 -35.70 -36.16
CA MET A 209 20.87 -34.84 -35.44
C MET A 209 21.23 -33.36 -35.58
N LYS A 210 22.52 -33.02 -35.44
CA LYS A 210 22.98 -31.64 -35.56
C LYS A 210 22.81 -31.05 -36.96
N ARG A 211 23.02 -31.86 -38.02
CA ARG A 211 22.74 -31.44 -39.42
C ARG A 211 21.24 -31.25 -39.70
N ARG A 212 20.38 -32.06 -39.09
CA ARG A 212 18.91 -31.96 -39.25
C ARG A 212 18.34 -30.73 -38.53
N GLN A 213 18.88 -30.39 -37.35
CA GLN A 213 18.52 -29.15 -36.64
C GLN A 213 18.96 -27.90 -37.42
N GLN A 214 20.11 -27.95 -38.10
CA GLN A 214 20.63 -26.85 -38.91
C GLN A 214 19.77 -26.64 -40.17
N GLN A 215 19.38 -27.70 -40.88
CA GLN A 215 18.49 -27.59 -42.05
C GLN A 215 17.10 -27.04 -41.69
N ILE A 216 16.52 -27.43 -40.56
CA ILE A 216 15.22 -26.91 -40.11
C ILE A 216 15.31 -25.42 -39.76
N GLN A 217 16.45 -24.95 -39.23
CA GLN A 217 16.68 -23.52 -38.97
C GLN A 217 16.92 -22.69 -40.24
N ASP A 218 17.56 -23.28 -41.25
CA ASP A 218 17.80 -22.61 -42.54
C ASP A 218 16.54 -22.57 -43.42
N GLU A 219 15.66 -23.55 -43.30
CA GLU A 219 14.37 -23.61 -43.99
C GLU A 219 13.33 -22.67 -43.35
N ALA A 220 13.32 -22.55 -42.02
CA ALA A 220 12.49 -21.57 -41.31
C ALA A 220 12.86 -20.10 -41.62
N LYS A 221 14.13 -19.83 -42.00
CA LYS A 221 14.58 -18.49 -42.42
C LYS A 221 14.21 -18.14 -43.86
N ARG A 222 13.94 -19.12 -44.73
CA ARG A 222 13.53 -18.88 -46.13
C ARG A 222 12.04 -18.66 -46.33
N VAL A 223 11.22 -18.87 -45.29
CA VAL A 223 9.76 -18.72 -45.35
C VAL A 223 9.30 -17.36 -44.79
N GLN A 224 10.24 -16.48 -44.42
CA GLN A 224 9.97 -15.16 -43.85
C GLN A 224 10.40 -13.96 -44.73
N ASP A 225 10.86 -14.23 -45.95
CA ASP A 225 10.99 -13.27 -47.07
C ASP A 225 9.94 -13.60 -48.15
#